data_AF-A0A358SSW8-F1
#
_entry.id   AF-A0A358SSW8-F1
#
_cell.length_a   1.000
_cell.length_b   1.000
_cell.length_c   1.000
_cell.angle_alpha   90.00
_cell.angle_beta   90.00
_cell.angle_gamma   90.00
#
_symmetry.space_group_name_H-M   'P 1'
#
loop_
_entity.id
_entity.type
_entity.pdbx_description
1 polymer ?
#
loop_
_entity_poly.entity_id
_entity_poly.type
_entity_poly.pdbx_seq_one_letter_code
_entity_poly.pdbx_strand_id
1 'polypeptide(L)'
;MSAVPDILLNNGQSIPQFGFGVFLIKPEDTAEAVGTALQAGYRHVDTAEMYGNEREVGEAIRKSGLDRADVFVTSKLGNGAVNQIEVHPYFTQDDVRAFCAEHQIAIEAWSPIARGRVLDDPTIKDVVDRTGRTAAQVVLRWHIQLGNIVFPKSVRLDRIEENFNIFDFELSSEDMAAISKLDRGERTGPDPDTFNYVPD
;
A
#
# COMPACT_ATOMS: atom_id res chain seq x y z
N MET A 1 9.17 -39.35 -10.05
CA MET A 1 7.95 -38.88 -9.38
C MET A 1 8.32 -38.42 -7.98
N SER A 2 7.87 -37.24 -7.56
CA SER A 2 8.15 -36.72 -6.20
C SER A 2 7.41 -37.55 -5.15
N ALA A 3 7.96 -37.63 -3.94
CA ALA A 3 7.30 -38.26 -2.79
C ALA A 3 6.24 -37.34 -2.15
N VAL A 4 6.18 -36.08 -2.58
CA VAL A 4 5.21 -35.09 -2.10
C VAL A 4 3.86 -35.33 -2.78
N PRO A 5 2.76 -35.53 -2.03
CA PRO A 5 1.43 -35.64 -2.61
C PRO A 5 0.98 -34.36 -3.30
N ASP A 6 0.16 -34.49 -4.33
CA ASP A 6 -0.52 -33.36 -4.97
C ASP A 6 -1.92 -33.15 -4.41
N ILE A 7 -2.37 -31.89 -4.38
CA ILE A 7 -3.74 -31.49 -4.11
C ILE A 7 -4.38 -31.01 -5.42
N LEU A 8 -5.57 -31.51 -5.74
CA LEU A 8 -6.38 -31.02 -6.85
C LEU A 8 -7.05 -29.70 -6.46
N LEU A 9 -6.78 -28.65 -7.23
CA LEU A 9 -7.38 -27.34 -7.09
C LEU A 9 -8.75 -27.27 -7.78
N ASN A 10 -9.57 -26.30 -7.40
CA ASN A 10 -10.92 -26.10 -7.94
C ASN A 10 -10.97 -25.71 -9.43
N ASN A 11 -9.81 -25.47 -10.05
CA ASN A 11 -9.65 -25.20 -11.48
C ASN A 11 -9.13 -26.41 -12.28
N GLY A 12 -9.05 -27.59 -11.65
CA GLY A 12 -8.60 -28.83 -12.28
C GLY A 12 -7.08 -28.98 -12.42
N GLN A 13 -6.29 -28.03 -11.90
CA GLN A 13 -4.83 -28.16 -11.81
C GLN A 13 -4.43 -28.86 -10.50
N SER A 14 -3.24 -29.44 -10.49
CA SER A 14 -2.64 -30.04 -9.29
C SER A 14 -1.52 -29.17 -8.74
N ILE A 15 -1.40 -29.10 -7.41
CA ILE A 15 -0.32 -28.41 -6.71
C ILE A 15 0.39 -29.37 -5.74
N PRO A 16 1.73 -29.40 -5.69
CA PRO A 16 2.44 -30.18 -4.67
C PRO A 16 2.17 -29.61 -3.28
N GLN A 17 1.76 -30.48 -2.36
CA GLN A 17 1.34 -30.12 -1.00
C GLN A 17 2.46 -29.54 -0.13
N PHE A 18 3.73 -29.76 -0.53
CA PHE A 18 4.91 -29.30 0.19
C PHE A 18 5.83 -28.50 -0.75
N GLY A 19 6.21 -27.30 -0.33
CA GLY A 19 6.98 -26.35 -1.14
C GLY A 19 8.12 -25.69 -0.38
N PHE A 20 9.04 -25.08 -1.13
CA PHE A 20 10.19 -24.37 -0.62
C PHE A 20 10.00 -22.85 -0.80
N GLY A 21 9.92 -22.11 0.30
CA GLY A 21 9.80 -20.65 0.29
C GLY A 21 11.15 -19.94 0.34
N VAL A 22 11.31 -18.84 -0.38
CA VAL A 22 12.58 -18.11 -0.51
C VAL A 22 12.62 -16.75 0.22
N PHE A 23 11.67 -16.50 1.11
CA PHE A 23 11.63 -15.26 1.90
C PHE A 23 12.90 -15.10 2.75
N LEU A 24 13.50 -13.90 2.74
CA LEU A 24 14.76 -13.51 3.40
C LEU A 24 16.04 -14.22 2.91
N ILE A 25 15.96 -15.08 1.90
CA ILE A 25 17.17 -15.57 1.23
C ILE A 25 17.68 -14.45 0.33
N LYS A 26 18.94 -14.04 0.54
CA LYS A 26 19.55 -13.00 -0.29
C LYS A 26 19.61 -13.45 -1.75
N PRO A 27 19.51 -12.53 -2.73
CA PRO A 27 19.56 -12.89 -4.14
C PRO A 27 20.78 -13.75 -4.48
N GLU A 28 21.97 -13.42 -3.99
CA GLU A 28 23.22 -14.16 -4.25
C GLU A 28 23.18 -15.63 -3.80
N ASP A 29 22.40 -15.96 -2.76
CA ASP A 29 22.29 -17.31 -2.19
C ASP A 29 21.07 -18.08 -2.73
N THR A 30 20.13 -17.38 -3.38
CA THR A 30 18.81 -17.92 -3.74
C THR A 30 18.91 -19.05 -4.76
N ALA A 31 19.79 -18.91 -5.75
CA ALA A 31 19.91 -19.93 -6.81
C ALA A 31 20.42 -21.27 -6.26
N GLU A 32 21.37 -21.23 -5.32
CA GLU A 32 21.93 -22.42 -4.67
C GLU A 32 20.90 -23.08 -3.75
N ALA A 33 20.19 -22.28 -2.94
CA ALA A 33 19.16 -22.77 -2.03
C ALA A 33 18.02 -23.47 -2.77
N VAL A 34 17.48 -22.84 -3.83
CA VAL A 34 16.43 -23.44 -4.66
C VAL A 34 16.95 -24.69 -5.39
N GLY A 35 18.18 -24.64 -5.91
CA GLY A 35 18.82 -25.82 -6.54
C GLY A 35 18.91 -27.01 -5.60
N THR A 36 19.32 -26.77 -4.35
CA THR A 36 19.39 -27.79 -3.29
C THR A 36 18.00 -28.37 -2.97
N ALA A 37 16.97 -27.52 -2.87
CA ALA A 37 15.60 -27.98 -2.67
C ALA A 37 15.11 -28.87 -3.83
N LEU A 38 15.35 -28.48 -5.08
CA LEU A 38 14.96 -29.26 -6.26
C LEU A 38 15.68 -30.63 -6.30
N GLN A 39 16.97 -30.67 -5.94
CA GLN A 39 17.75 -31.91 -5.78
C GLN A 39 17.20 -32.82 -4.67
N ALA A 40 16.74 -32.22 -3.56
CA ALA A 40 16.12 -32.95 -2.45
C ALA A 40 14.71 -33.50 -2.79
N GLY A 41 14.13 -33.12 -3.93
CA GLY A 41 12.86 -33.65 -4.42
C GLY A 41 11.67 -32.68 -4.36
N TYR A 42 11.89 -31.43 -3.98
CA TYR A 42 10.85 -30.39 -4.02
C TYR A 42 10.42 -30.12 -5.45
N ARG A 43 9.12 -29.90 -5.64
CA ARG A 43 8.52 -29.56 -6.94
C ARG A 43 7.59 -28.35 -6.86
N HIS A 44 7.59 -27.65 -5.73
CA HIS A 44 6.86 -26.41 -5.54
C HIS A 44 7.82 -25.37 -4.92
N VAL A 45 8.00 -24.23 -5.59
CA VAL A 45 8.82 -23.10 -5.13
C VAL A 45 7.93 -21.87 -4.95
N ASP A 46 7.97 -21.25 -3.78
CA ASP A 46 7.23 -20.03 -3.44
C ASP A 46 8.18 -18.84 -3.33
N THR A 47 7.88 -17.77 -4.07
CA THR A 47 8.58 -16.48 -4.07
C THR A 47 7.56 -15.32 -4.09
N ALA A 48 8.03 -14.07 -4.21
CA ALA A 48 7.21 -12.88 -4.36
C ALA A 48 8.04 -11.77 -5.01
N GLU A 49 7.40 -10.86 -5.73
CA GLU A 49 8.05 -9.69 -6.33
C GLU A 49 8.86 -8.90 -5.28
N MET A 50 8.27 -8.66 -4.12
CA MET A 50 8.87 -7.89 -3.03
C MET A 50 10.12 -8.55 -2.41
N TYR A 51 10.42 -9.82 -2.69
CA TYR A 51 11.60 -10.49 -2.15
C TYR A 51 12.87 -10.20 -2.96
N GLY A 52 12.73 -9.64 -4.18
CA GLY A 52 13.86 -9.21 -5.00
C GLY A 52 14.76 -10.34 -5.51
N ASN A 53 14.29 -11.59 -5.49
CA ASN A 53 15.09 -12.78 -5.82
C ASN A 53 14.44 -13.74 -6.85
N GLU A 54 13.40 -13.29 -7.56
CA GLU A 54 12.69 -14.09 -8.58
C GLU A 54 13.58 -14.48 -9.78
N ARG A 55 14.56 -13.62 -10.13
CA ARG A 55 15.53 -13.90 -11.20
C ARG A 55 16.35 -15.14 -10.87
N GLU A 56 16.81 -15.23 -9.63
CA GLU A 56 17.66 -16.31 -9.13
C GLU A 56 16.87 -17.61 -8.91
N VAL A 57 15.59 -17.51 -8.52
CA VAL A 57 14.64 -18.65 -8.58
C VAL A 57 14.56 -19.20 -10.01
N GLY A 58 14.37 -18.31 -11.00
CA GLY A 58 14.34 -18.70 -12.42
C GLY A 58 15.64 -19.31 -12.92
N GLU A 59 16.79 -18.82 -12.45
CA GLU A 59 18.11 -19.39 -12.75
C GLU A 59 18.27 -20.81 -12.18
N ALA A 60 17.88 -21.03 -10.93
CA ALA A 60 17.93 -22.36 -10.31
C ALA A 60 17.08 -23.37 -11.07
N ILE A 61 15.84 -22.99 -11.42
CA ILE A 61 14.92 -23.85 -12.19
C ILE A 61 15.54 -24.20 -13.55
N ARG A 62 16.09 -23.23 -14.28
CA ARG A 62 16.76 -23.47 -15.58
C ARG A 62 17.97 -24.40 -15.47
N LYS A 63 18.76 -24.26 -14.39
CA LYS A 63 19.96 -25.09 -14.16
C LYS A 63 19.64 -26.47 -13.59
N SER A 64 18.42 -26.70 -13.10
CA SER A 64 18.05 -27.94 -12.40
C SER A 64 18.00 -29.18 -13.29
N GLY A 65 17.84 -29.02 -14.61
CA GLY A 65 17.63 -30.12 -15.56
C GLY A 65 16.24 -30.78 -15.47
N LEU A 66 15.32 -30.24 -14.66
CA LEU A 66 13.94 -30.68 -14.59
C LEU A 66 13.11 -30.10 -15.73
N ASP A 67 12.12 -30.86 -16.19
CA ASP A 67 11.12 -30.31 -17.10
C ASP A 67 10.34 -29.20 -16.39
N ARG A 68 10.07 -28.09 -17.10
CA ARG A 68 9.35 -26.95 -16.50
C ARG A 68 7.97 -27.37 -15.98
N ALA A 69 7.31 -28.32 -16.64
CA ALA A 69 6.01 -28.84 -16.24
C ALA A 69 6.04 -29.55 -14.87
N ASP A 70 7.22 -30.02 -14.42
CA ASP A 70 7.38 -30.71 -13.15
C ASP A 70 7.53 -29.74 -11.96
N VAL A 71 7.67 -28.43 -12.20
CA VAL A 71 7.90 -27.44 -11.14
C VAL A 71 6.72 -26.48 -11.04
N PHE A 72 5.99 -26.52 -9.93
CA PHE A 72 5.00 -25.51 -9.58
C PHE A 72 5.70 -24.28 -9.00
N VAL A 73 5.41 -23.09 -9.52
CA VAL A 73 6.00 -21.82 -9.04
C VAL A 73 4.88 -20.90 -8.62
N THR A 74 4.95 -20.43 -7.38
CA THR A 74 4.04 -19.43 -6.82
C THR A 74 4.80 -18.12 -6.67
N SER A 75 4.27 -17.03 -7.21
CA SER A 75 4.73 -15.67 -6.93
C SER A 75 3.56 -14.78 -6.50
N LYS A 76 3.87 -13.60 -5.97
CA LYS A 76 2.92 -12.67 -5.35
C LYS A 76 3.15 -11.29 -5.95
N LEU A 77 2.07 -10.64 -6.37
CA LEU A 77 2.09 -9.26 -6.87
C LEU A 77 2.38 -8.30 -5.71
N GLY A 78 3.41 -7.48 -5.82
CA GLY A 78 3.60 -6.32 -4.96
C GLY A 78 2.76 -5.16 -5.50
N ASN A 79 2.00 -4.46 -4.67
CA ASN A 79 1.37 -3.19 -5.07
C ASN A 79 2.04 -1.98 -4.40
N GLY A 80 3.32 -2.11 -4.00
CA GLY A 80 4.16 -1.12 -3.31
C GLY A 80 4.42 0.20 -4.05
N ALA A 81 3.55 0.57 -4.98
CA ALA A 81 3.51 1.88 -5.61
C ALA A 81 2.55 2.83 -4.87
N VAL A 82 1.46 2.34 -4.26
CA VAL A 82 0.47 3.17 -3.57
C VAL A 82 -0.08 2.47 -2.33
N ASN A 83 -0.24 3.21 -1.23
CA ASN A 83 -0.95 2.78 -0.03
C ASN A 83 -2.14 3.73 0.23
N GLN A 84 -3.36 3.22 -0.02
CA GLN A 84 -4.58 3.98 0.21
C GLN A 84 -5.03 3.85 1.67
N ILE A 85 -4.81 4.90 2.48
CA ILE A 85 -5.06 4.90 3.94
C ILE A 85 -5.87 6.12 4.40
N GLU A 86 -6.44 6.02 5.60
CA GLU A 86 -7.12 7.17 6.21
C GLU A 86 -6.05 8.19 6.59
N VAL A 87 -6.15 9.40 6.04
CA VAL A 87 -5.27 10.52 6.39
C VAL A 87 -6.10 11.78 6.39
N HIS A 88 -5.95 12.60 7.42
CA HIS A 88 -6.53 13.94 7.55
C HIS A 88 -5.85 14.64 8.74
N PRO A 89 -6.08 15.94 9.00
CA PRO A 89 -5.32 16.66 10.03
C PRO A 89 -5.40 16.08 11.45
N TYR A 90 -6.48 15.36 11.79
CA TYR A 90 -6.63 14.69 13.11
C TYR A 90 -6.01 13.29 13.19
N PHE A 91 -5.52 12.77 12.07
CA PHE A 91 -4.90 11.45 11.93
C PHE A 91 -3.88 11.49 10.78
N THR A 92 -2.69 12.03 11.06
CA THR A 92 -1.66 12.33 10.05
C THR A 92 -0.91 11.09 9.58
N GLN A 93 -0.91 10.02 10.38
CA GLN A 93 -0.28 8.73 10.08
C GLN A 93 1.22 8.84 9.80
N ASP A 94 1.93 9.65 10.58
CA ASP A 94 3.34 9.98 10.30
C ASP A 94 4.26 8.75 10.25
N ASP A 95 4.04 7.74 11.08
CA ASP A 95 4.81 6.49 11.03
C ASP A 95 4.58 5.71 9.71
N VAL A 96 3.32 5.58 9.29
CA VAL A 96 2.96 4.89 8.03
C VAL A 96 3.48 5.70 6.83
N ARG A 97 3.42 7.04 6.89
CA ARG A 97 3.94 7.92 5.85
C ARG A 97 5.46 7.83 5.76
N ALA A 98 6.17 7.78 6.88
CA ALA A 98 7.62 7.61 6.91
C ALA A 98 8.02 6.26 6.28
N PHE A 99 7.35 5.18 6.66
CA PHE A 99 7.53 3.86 6.04
C PHE A 99 7.26 3.91 4.54
N CYS A 100 6.12 4.46 4.13
CA CYS A 100 5.77 4.54 2.71
C CYS A 100 6.80 5.37 1.93
N ALA A 101 7.28 6.49 2.47
CA ALA A 101 8.32 7.30 1.84
C ALA A 101 9.66 6.54 1.71
N GLU A 102 10.08 5.81 2.74
CA GLU A 102 11.29 4.96 2.71
C GLU A 102 11.22 3.90 1.60
N HIS A 103 10.01 3.37 1.37
CA HIS A 103 9.76 2.31 0.39
C HIS A 103 9.26 2.80 -0.97
N GLN A 104 9.26 4.11 -1.22
CA GLN A 104 8.75 4.72 -2.46
C GLN A 104 7.28 4.36 -2.77
N ILE A 105 6.49 4.15 -1.72
CA ILE A 105 5.05 3.92 -1.77
C ILE A 105 4.36 5.28 -1.67
N ALA A 106 3.59 5.67 -2.70
CA ALA A 106 2.79 6.90 -2.65
C ALA A 106 1.62 6.74 -1.67
N ILE A 107 1.26 7.81 -0.97
CA ILE A 107 0.09 7.82 -0.10
C ILE A 107 -1.12 8.29 -0.89
N GLU A 108 -2.21 7.52 -0.82
CA GLU A 108 -3.52 7.91 -1.34
C GLU A 108 -4.48 8.09 -0.17
N ALA A 109 -4.76 9.34 0.18
CA ALA A 109 -5.54 9.66 1.37
C ALA A 109 -7.04 9.50 1.11
N TRP A 110 -7.67 8.53 1.79
CA TRP A 110 -9.13 8.44 1.86
C TRP A 110 -9.67 9.17 3.11
N SER A 111 -10.91 9.67 3.02
CA SER A 111 -11.52 10.62 3.98
C SER A 111 -10.65 11.85 4.29
N PRO A 112 -10.10 12.57 3.29
CA PRO A 112 -9.11 13.63 3.49
C PRO A 112 -9.55 14.79 4.40
N ILE A 113 -10.86 14.99 4.55
CA ILE A 113 -11.45 16.04 5.39
C ILE A 113 -12.08 15.49 6.69
N ALA A 114 -11.65 14.34 7.20
CA ALA A 114 -12.17 13.72 8.43
C ALA A 114 -13.71 13.61 8.45
N ARG A 115 -14.32 13.29 7.28
CA ARG A 115 -15.77 13.28 7.06
C ARG A 115 -16.48 14.61 7.44
N GLY A 116 -15.77 15.72 7.33
CA GLY A 116 -16.23 17.07 7.64
C GLY A 116 -15.87 17.56 9.06
N ARG A 117 -15.39 16.70 9.96
CA ARG A 117 -15.12 17.06 11.37
C ARG A 117 -14.07 18.15 11.55
N VAL A 118 -13.10 18.20 10.63
CA VAL A 118 -11.99 19.15 10.69
C VAL A 118 -12.35 20.54 10.15
N LEU A 119 -13.47 20.67 9.43
CA LEU A 119 -13.81 21.91 8.71
C LEU A 119 -14.12 23.09 9.65
N ASP A 120 -14.48 22.79 10.90
CA ASP A 120 -14.82 23.79 11.92
C ASP A 120 -13.69 24.04 12.93
N ASP A 121 -12.54 23.37 12.78
CA ASP A 121 -11.39 23.51 13.68
C ASP A 121 -10.90 24.97 13.70
N PRO A 122 -10.66 25.57 14.89
CA PRO A 122 -10.14 26.94 14.98
C PRO A 122 -8.86 27.16 14.18
N THR A 123 -7.95 26.18 14.17
CA THR A 123 -6.69 26.29 13.41
C THR A 123 -6.95 26.33 11.91
N ILE A 124 -7.93 25.57 11.42
CA ILE A 124 -8.34 25.62 10.01
C ILE A 124 -9.00 26.96 9.70
N LYS A 125 -9.86 27.47 10.58
CA LYS A 125 -10.49 28.79 10.43
C LYS A 125 -9.47 29.93 10.37
N ASP A 126 -8.44 29.88 11.21
CA ASP A 126 -7.35 30.85 11.19
C ASP A 126 -6.59 30.84 9.84
N VAL A 127 -6.39 29.66 9.25
CA VAL A 127 -5.77 29.51 7.92
C VAL A 127 -6.72 29.99 6.82
N VAL A 128 -8.02 29.72 6.95
CA VAL A 128 -9.06 30.25 6.05
C VAL A 128 -9.03 31.76 6.01
N ASP A 129 -8.95 32.42 7.17
CA ASP A 129 -8.89 33.90 7.25
C ASP A 129 -7.65 34.47 6.56
N ARG A 130 -6.51 33.77 6.64
CA ARG A 130 -5.26 34.18 5.97
C ARG A 130 -5.28 33.95 4.45
N THR A 131 -5.92 32.88 4.00
CA THR A 131 -5.87 32.43 2.60
C THR A 131 -7.07 32.88 1.75
N GLY A 132 -8.19 33.22 2.40
CA GLY A 132 -9.46 33.52 1.74
C GLY A 132 -10.11 32.29 1.08
N ARG A 133 -9.67 31.07 1.42
CA ARG A 133 -10.14 29.80 0.85
C ARG A 133 -11.13 29.11 1.77
N THR A 134 -11.90 28.15 1.26
CA THR A 134 -12.78 27.36 2.13
C THR A 134 -11.99 26.39 3.00
N ALA A 135 -12.57 25.96 4.12
CA ALA A 135 -11.92 24.97 5.00
C ALA A 135 -11.58 23.66 4.26
N ALA A 136 -12.45 23.23 3.33
CA ALA A 136 -12.19 22.06 2.50
C ALA A 136 -10.99 22.29 1.57
N GLN A 137 -10.91 23.45 0.91
CA GLN A 137 -9.77 23.81 0.06
C GLN A 137 -8.45 23.85 0.85
N VAL A 138 -8.46 24.44 2.06
CA VAL A 138 -7.29 24.47 2.94
C VAL A 138 -6.80 23.06 3.25
N VAL A 139 -7.69 22.16 3.68
CA VAL A 139 -7.31 20.78 4.04
C VAL A 139 -6.85 19.98 2.81
N LEU A 140 -7.53 20.13 1.67
CA LEU A 140 -7.11 19.46 0.43
C LEU A 140 -5.76 19.99 -0.07
N ARG A 141 -5.50 21.30 0.03
CA ARG A 141 -4.19 21.88 -0.32
C ARG A 141 -3.09 21.35 0.60
N TRP A 142 -3.38 21.17 1.89
CA TRP A 142 -2.45 20.54 2.83
C TRP A 142 -2.05 19.13 2.37
N HIS A 143 -3.01 18.30 1.94
CA HIS A 143 -2.67 16.99 1.36
C HIS A 143 -1.78 17.07 0.12
N ILE A 144 -2.10 17.96 -0.83
CA ILE A 144 -1.31 18.14 -2.05
C ILE A 144 0.12 18.57 -1.72
N GLN A 145 0.30 19.51 -0.80
CA GLN A 145 1.64 19.97 -0.38
C GLN A 145 2.42 18.93 0.44
N LEU A 146 1.74 17.97 1.06
CA LEU A 146 2.37 16.79 1.67
C LEU A 146 2.77 15.72 0.65
N GLY A 147 2.39 15.87 -0.62
CA GLY A 147 2.64 14.87 -1.67
C GLY A 147 1.63 13.73 -1.72
N ASN A 148 0.49 13.87 -1.04
CA ASN A 148 -0.55 12.83 -1.04
C ASN A 148 -1.41 12.92 -2.31
N ILE A 149 -1.89 11.77 -2.77
CA ILE A 149 -2.98 11.66 -3.75
C ILE A 149 -4.31 11.77 -2.99
N VAL A 150 -5.29 12.51 -3.50
CA VAL A 150 -6.60 12.72 -2.85
C VAL A 150 -7.78 12.58 -3.82
N PHE A 151 -8.88 12.04 -3.32
CA PHE A 151 -10.17 11.94 -4.03
C PHE A 151 -11.31 12.50 -3.17
N PRO A 152 -11.48 13.83 -3.13
CA PRO A 152 -12.58 14.42 -2.37
C PRO A 152 -13.93 14.05 -3.00
N LYS A 153 -14.67 13.13 -2.34
CA LYS A 153 -15.99 12.70 -2.79
C LYS A 153 -17.04 13.80 -2.62
N SER A 154 -17.75 14.13 -3.70
CA SER A 154 -18.96 14.95 -3.68
C SER A 154 -19.90 14.53 -4.80
N VAL A 155 -21.21 14.65 -4.57
CA VAL A 155 -22.26 14.55 -5.62
C VAL A 155 -22.87 15.92 -5.95
N ARG A 156 -22.43 16.97 -5.23
CA ARG A 156 -22.86 18.36 -5.39
C ARG A 156 -21.89 19.09 -6.32
N LEU A 157 -22.40 19.63 -7.43
CA LEU A 157 -21.58 20.28 -8.46
C LEU A 157 -20.77 21.47 -7.94
N ASP A 158 -21.39 22.34 -7.15
CA ASP A 158 -20.73 23.48 -6.50
C ASP A 158 -19.52 23.05 -5.67
N ARG A 159 -19.64 21.94 -4.94
CA ARG A 159 -18.53 21.40 -4.13
C ARG A 159 -17.46 20.70 -4.98
N ILE A 160 -17.81 20.12 -6.12
CA ILE A 160 -16.84 19.51 -7.03
C ILE A 160 -15.92 20.60 -7.60
N GLU A 161 -16.51 21.70 -8.05
CA GLU A 161 -15.76 22.87 -8.52
C GLU A 161 -14.93 23.51 -7.39
N GLU A 162 -15.52 23.70 -6.20
CA GLU A 162 -14.82 24.22 -5.03
C GLU A 162 -13.59 23.37 -4.67
N ASN A 163 -13.74 22.04 -4.60
CA ASN A 163 -12.66 21.11 -4.26
C ASN A 163 -11.52 21.10 -5.31
N PHE A 164 -11.82 21.40 -6.57
CA PHE A 164 -10.83 21.46 -7.64
C PHE A 164 -10.00 22.76 -7.60
N ASN A 165 -10.58 23.85 -7.12
CA ASN A 165 -9.94 25.17 -7.06
C ASN A 165 -8.93 25.29 -5.90
N ILE A 166 -7.95 24.39 -5.86
CA ILE A 166 -6.90 24.28 -4.84
C ILE A 166 -5.47 24.45 -5.38
N PHE A 167 -5.34 24.82 -6.65
CA PHE A 167 -4.05 24.90 -7.33
C PHE A 167 -3.57 26.34 -7.58
N ASP A 168 -4.40 27.33 -7.27
CA ASP A 168 -4.15 28.76 -7.44
C ASP A 168 -3.71 29.46 -6.14
N PHE A 169 -3.40 28.69 -5.09
CA PHE A 169 -2.83 29.19 -3.84
C PHE A 169 -1.91 28.13 -3.21
N GLU A 170 -1.09 28.56 -2.26
CA GLU A 170 -0.24 27.70 -1.45
C GLU A 170 -0.43 28.02 0.04
N LEU A 171 -0.28 27.00 0.88
CA LEU A 171 -0.19 27.16 2.32
C LEU A 171 1.26 27.47 2.70
N SER A 172 1.45 28.42 3.60
CA SER A 172 2.79 28.71 4.13
C SER A 172 3.33 27.52 4.94
N SER A 173 4.65 27.47 5.16
CA SER A 173 5.25 26.45 6.03
C SER A 173 4.68 26.49 7.46
N GLU A 174 4.29 27.68 7.93
CA GLU A 174 3.64 27.86 9.23
C GLU A 174 2.24 27.25 9.24
N ASP A 175 1.42 27.52 8.21
CA ASP A 175 0.08 26.93 8.08
C ASP A 175 0.17 25.40 7.97
N MET A 176 1.08 24.89 7.14
CA MET A 176 1.33 23.46 7.00
C MET A 176 1.67 22.82 8.35
N ALA A 177 2.57 23.43 9.12
CA ALA A 177 2.96 22.94 10.43
C ALA A 177 1.83 23.04 11.46
N ALA A 178 1.02 24.10 11.42
CA ALA A 178 -0.12 24.28 12.31
C ALA A 178 -1.19 23.20 12.07
N ILE A 179 -1.51 22.91 10.81
CA ILE A 179 -2.47 21.86 10.43
C ILE A 179 -1.96 20.49 10.84
N SER A 180 -0.69 20.17 10.58
CA SER A 180 -0.12 18.86 10.96
C SER A 180 -0.07 18.63 12.47
N LYS A 181 0.02 19.70 13.28
CA LYS A 181 -0.03 19.61 14.75
C LYS A 181 -1.42 19.29 15.31
N LEU A 182 -2.47 19.28 14.47
CA LEU A 182 -3.81 18.86 14.87
C LEU A 182 -3.91 17.34 15.09
N ASP A 183 -2.87 16.59 14.74
CA ASP A 183 -2.85 15.15 14.93
C ASP A 183 -3.12 14.78 16.39
N ARG A 184 -4.00 13.79 16.56
CA ARG A 184 -4.36 13.25 17.86
C ARG A 184 -4.80 11.79 17.78
N GLY A 185 -4.42 11.10 16.71
CA GLY A 185 -4.79 9.70 16.52
C GLY A 185 -6.29 9.46 16.30
N GLU A 186 -7.07 10.46 15.89
CA GLU A 186 -8.53 10.32 15.78
C GLU A 186 -8.93 9.64 14.46
N ARG A 187 -8.97 8.30 14.45
CA ARG A 187 -9.52 7.52 13.34
C ARG A 187 -11.04 7.72 13.21
N THR A 188 -11.55 7.96 12.00
CA THR A 188 -12.99 8.14 11.72
C THR A 188 -13.64 6.97 10.99
N GLY A 189 -12.86 6.10 10.34
CA GLY A 189 -13.37 4.85 9.80
C GLY A 189 -12.89 3.61 10.56
N PRO A 190 -13.01 2.43 9.95
CA PRO A 190 -12.70 1.18 10.62
C PRO A 190 -11.21 1.03 10.86
N ASP A 191 -10.86 0.31 11.92
CA ASP A 191 -9.48 -0.03 12.25
C ASP A 191 -8.99 -1.20 11.37
N PRO A 192 -7.95 -1.02 10.53
CA PRO A 192 -7.41 -2.07 9.68
C PRO A 192 -7.07 -3.37 10.41
N ASP A 193 -6.69 -3.29 11.69
CA ASP A 193 -6.27 -4.46 12.46
C ASP A 193 -7.45 -5.34 12.92
N THR A 194 -8.67 -4.79 12.98
CA THR A 194 -9.84 -5.47 13.54
C THR A 194 -11.05 -5.53 12.60
N PHE A 195 -11.02 -4.80 11.48
CA PHE A 195 -12.13 -4.73 10.55
C PHE A 195 -12.38 -6.07 9.85
N ASN A 196 -13.58 -6.63 10.03
CA ASN A 196 -13.96 -7.93 9.51
C ASN A 196 -15.35 -7.92 8.82
N TYR A 197 -15.75 -6.78 8.26
CA TYR A 197 -17.05 -6.65 7.58
C TYR A 197 -17.10 -7.50 6.31
N VAL A 198 -18.14 -8.33 6.21
CA VAL A 198 -18.50 -9.07 5.00
C VAL A 198 -19.82 -8.47 4.50
N PRO A 199 -19.87 -7.90 3.28
CA PRO A 199 -21.13 -7.43 2.70
C PRO A 199 -22.12 -8.59 2.54
N ASP A 200 -23.42 -8.29 2.69
CA ASP A 200 -24.52 -9.22 2.39
C ASP A 200 -24.62 -9.55 0.90
#